data_AF-A0A2M7RAJ6-F1
#
_entry.id   AF-A0A2M7RAJ6-F1
#
_cell.length_a   1.000
_cell.length_b   1.000
_cell.length_c   1.000
_cell.angle_alpha   90.00
_cell.angle_beta   90.00
_cell.angle_gamma   90.00
#
_symmetry.space_group_name_H-M   'P 1'
#
loop_
_entity.id
_entity.type
_entity.pdbx_description
1 polymer ?
#
loop_
_entity_poly.entity_id
_entity_poly.type
_entity_poly.pdbx_seq_one_letter_code
_entity_poly.pdbx_strand_id
1 'polypeptide(L)'
;MNLKNLQERVSNLEDKTKTKYVVESPKEREILAKTVKLNEEVGELCNDILGILKLQRKSKLDKFDKRNVYQEFADVIIVTTQLALAAGVDLERAINDKLKTIEERHKKEKTETTTDQ
;
A
#
# COMPACT_ATOMS: atom_id res chain seq x y z
N MET A 1 -15.09 26.18 -21.74
CA MET A 1 -13.77 25.49 -21.83
C MET A 1 -14.05 24.02 -22.14
N ASN A 2 -13.47 23.47 -23.20
CA ASN A 2 -13.67 22.06 -23.59
C ASN A 2 -12.44 21.21 -23.18
N LEU A 3 -12.56 19.88 -23.25
CA LEU A 3 -11.45 18.98 -22.87
C LEU A 3 -10.18 19.22 -23.69
N LYS A 4 -10.30 19.58 -24.96
CA LYS A 4 -9.14 19.91 -25.82
C LYS A 4 -8.38 21.13 -25.30
N ASN A 5 -9.08 22.21 -24.99
CA ASN A 5 -8.50 23.43 -24.42
C ASN A 5 -7.93 23.17 -23.02
N LEU A 6 -8.50 22.25 -22.24
CA LEU A 6 -7.94 21.83 -20.96
C LEU A 6 -6.62 21.08 -21.15
N GLN A 7 -6.58 20.08 -22.04
CA GLN A 7 -5.37 19.31 -22.35
C GLN A 7 -4.23 20.22 -22.82
N GLU A 8 -4.53 21.18 -23.69
CA GLU A 8 -3.54 22.14 -24.20
C GLU A 8 -3.01 23.04 -23.07
N ARG A 9 -3.88 23.52 -22.17
CA ARG A 9 -3.45 24.31 -21.01
C ARG A 9 -2.63 23.49 -20.01
N VAL A 10 -2.98 22.22 -19.78
CA VAL A 10 -2.22 21.32 -18.90
C VAL A 10 -0.84 21.01 -19.49
N SER A 11 -0.76 20.70 -20.79
CA SER A 11 0.51 20.46 -21.49
C SER A 11 1.46 21.65 -21.37
N ASN A 12 0.95 22.86 -21.60
CA ASN A 12 1.72 24.10 -21.48
C ASN A 12 2.21 24.38 -20.05
N LEU A 13 1.55 23.83 -19.02
CA LEU A 13 1.97 23.92 -17.63
C LEU A 13 2.98 22.84 -17.28
N GLU A 14 2.79 21.60 -17.75
CA GLU A 14 3.74 20.50 -17.52
C GLU A 14 5.13 20.82 -18.05
N ASP A 15 5.25 21.48 -19.21
CA ASP A 15 6.56 21.87 -19.74
C ASP A 15 7.28 22.91 -18.85
N LYS A 16 6.53 23.66 -18.04
CA LYS A 16 7.08 24.67 -17.11
C LYS A 16 7.38 24.10 -15.72
N THR A 17 6.72 23.01 -15.33
CA THR A 17 6.83 22.41 -13.98
C THR A 17 7.50 21.03 -14.00
N LYS A 18 7.95 20.56 -15.17
CA LYS A 18 8.52 19.23 -15.37
C LYS A 18 9.68 18.99 -14.43
N THR A 19 9.40 18.23 -13.37
CA THR A 19 10.45 17.69 -12.51
C THR A 19 11.02 16.47 -13.24
N LYS A 20 12.30 16.52 -13.61
CA LYS A 20 12.99 15.36 -14.19
C LYS A 20 13.25 14.34 -13.10
N TYR A 21 12.28 13.45 -12.87
CA TYR A 21 12.55 12.21 -12.16
C TYR A 21 13.26 11.28 -13.14
N VAL A 22 14.59 11.33 -13.15
CA VAL A 22 15.38 10.35 -13.89
C VAL A 22 15.37 9.08 -13.04
N VAL A 23 14.69 8.05 -13.53
CA VAL A 23 14.84 6.71 -12.96
C VAL A 23 16.08 6.14 -13.62
N GLU A 24 17.21 6.19 -12.92
CA GLU A 24 18.54 6.03 -13.51
C GLU A 24 18.90 4.56 -13.75
N SER A 25 18.27 3.64 -13.02
CA SER A 25 18.60 2.21 -13.07
C SER A 25 17.39 1.27 -13.29
N PRO A 26 17.63 0.07 -13.88
CA PRO A 26 16.62 -0.99 -13.93
C PRO A 26 16.07 -1.37 -12.55
N LYS A 27 16.91 -1.32 -11.50
CA LYS A 27 16.52 -1.63 -10.13
C LYS A 27 15.51 -0.62 -9.59
N GLU A 28 15.74 0.68 -9.78
CA GLU A 28 14.79 1.71 -9.35
C GLU A 28 13.46 1.60 -10.11
N ARG A 29 13.50 1.27 -11.41
CA ARG A 29 12.28 1.00 -12.18
C ARG A 29 11.49 -0.18 -11.63
N GLU A 30 12.19 -1.25 -11.25
CA GLU A 30 11.57 -2.42 -10.63
C GLU A 30 10.93 -2.08 -9.29
N ILE A 31 11.64 -1.36 -8.41
CA ILE A 31 11.11 -0.90 -7.12
C ILE A 31 9.85 -0.04 -7.31
N LEU A 32 9.88 0.90 -8.25
CA LEU A 32 8.72 1.75 -8.55
C LEU A 32 7.54 0.95 -9.09
N ALA A 33 7.77 0.01 -10.01
CA ALA A 33 6.73 -0.85 -10.56
C ALA A 33 6.09 -1.73 -9.47
N LYS A 34 6.91 -2.34 -8.60
CA LYS A 34 6.42 -3.14 -7.46
C LYS A 34 5.67 -2.29 -6.42
N THR A 35 6.07 -1.03 -6.24
CA THR A 35 5.36 -0.08 -5.38
C THR A 35 3.96 0.24 -5.93
N VAL A 36 3.84 0.49 -7.23
CA VAL A 36 2.53 0.70 -7.88
C VAL A 36 1.66 -0.56 -7.77
N LYS A 37 2.25 -1.74 -7.99
CA LYS A 37 1.54 -3.01 -7.86
C LYS A 37 1.03 -3.23 -6.42
N LEU A 38 1.83 -2.89 -5.41
CA LEU A 38 1.38 -2.96 -4.01
C LEU A 38 0.16 -2.06 -3.77
N ASN A 39 0.13 -0.87 -4.37
CA ASN A 39 -1.02 0.04 -4.24
C ASN A 39 -2.30 -0.55 -4.85
N GLU A 40 -2.18 -1.23 -5.99
CA GLU A 40 -3.28 -1.95 -6.64
C GLU A 40 -3.86 -3.02 -5.70
N GLU A 41 -3.04 -3.95 -5.18
CA GLU A 41 -3.51 -5.03 -4.30
C GLU A 41 -4.15 -4.48 -3.01
N VAL A 42 -3.58 -3.42 -2.44
CA VAL A 42 -4.18 -2.76 -1.27
C VAL A 42 -5.54 -2.16 -1.63
N GLY A 43 -5.70 -1.61 -2.83
CA GLY A 43 -6.97 -1.11 -3.34
C GLY A 43 -8.03 -2.20 -3.51
N GLU A 44 -7.63 -3.36 -4.02
CA GLU A 44 -8.50 -4.54 -4.17
C GLU A 44 -8.93 -5.08 -2.80
N LEU A 45 -7.98 -5.24 -1.87
CA LEU A 45 -8.28 -5.58 -0.48
C LEU A 45 -9.24 -4.57 0.17
N CYS A 46 -9.04 -3.26 -0.04
CA CYS A 46 -9.96 -2.24 0.48
C CYS A 46 -11.38 -2.41 -0.08
N ASN A 47 -11.51 -2.69 -1.37
CA ASN A 47 -12.81 -2.92 -1.99
C ASN A 47 -13.52 -4.15 -1.40
N ASP A 48 -12.78 -5.22 -1.13
CA ASP A 48 -13.30 -6.45 -0.54
C ASP A 48 -13.70 -6.28 0.93
N ILE A 49 -12.89 -5.57 1.73
CA ILE A 49 -13.25 -5.22 3.12
C ILE A 49 -14.55 -4.40 3.15
N LEU A 50 -14.72 -3.44 2.25
CA LEU A 50 -15.98 -2.69 2.14
C LEU A 50 -17.15 -3.59 1.73
N GLY A 51 -16.91 -4.62 0.92
CA GLY A 51 -17.86 -5.67 0.59
C GLY A 51 -18.30 -6.46 1.84
N ILE A 52 -17.36 -6.89 2.67
CA ILE A 52 -17.61 -7.61 3.94
C ILE A 52 -18.45 -6.75 4.89
N LEU A 53 -18.08 -5.47 5.04
CA LEU A 53 -18.76 -4.53 5.93
C LEU A 53 -20.11 -4.04 5.36
N LYS A 54 -20.49 -4.49 4.16
CA LYS A 54 -21.71 -4.07 3.44
C LYS A 54 -21.79 -2.55 3.21
N LEU A 55 -20.64 -1.89 3.07
CA LEU A 55 -20.52 -0.45 2.82
C LEU A 55 -20.45 -0.10 1.32
N GLN A 56 -20.56 -1.09 0.43
CA GLN A 56 -20.61 -0.91 -1.02
C GLN A 56 -22.05 -0.68 -1.53
N ARG A 57 -22.18 -0.15 -2.76
CA ARG A 57 -23.47 -0.04 -3.47
C ARG A 57 -24.10 -1.43 -3.65
N LYS A 58 -25.43 -1.54 -3.56
CA LYS A 58 -26.19 -2.82 -3.63
C LYS A 58 -25.76 -3.72 -4.80
N SER A 59 -25.62 -3.16 -6.00
CA SER A 59 -25.22 -3.90 -7.21
C SER A 59 -23.84 -4.56 -7.15
N LYS A 60 -22.95 -4.10 -6.26
CA LYS A 60 -21.64 -4.73 -6.00
C LYS A 60 -21.73 -5.83 -4.94
N LEU A 61 -22.60 -5.67 -3.95
CA LEU A 61 -22.78 -6.66 -2.88
C LEU A 61 -23.38 -7.96 -3.40
N ASP A 62 -24.25 -7.89 -4.42
CA ASP A 62 -24.87 -9.07 -5.05
C ASP A 62 -23.84 -9.99 -5.74
N LYS A 63 -22.65 -9.47 -6.05
CA LYS A 63 -21.55 -10.19 -6.71
C LYS A 63 -20.38 -10.51 -5.78
N PHE A 64 -20.48 -10.14 -4.51
CA PHE A 64 -19.38 -10.27 -3.56
C PHE A 64 -19.22 -11.73 -3.08
N ASP A 65 -18.03 -12.29 -3.21
CA ASP A 65 -17.66 -13.59 -2.65
C ASP A 65 -16.62 -13.38 -1.53
N LYS A 66 -16.95 -13.86 -0.33
CA LYS A 66 -16.05 -13.79 0.84
C LYS A 66 -14.74 -14.54 0.64
N ARG A 67 -14.65 -15.46 -0.31
CA ARG A 67 -13.40 -16.17 -0.60
C ARG A 67 -12.34 -15.26 -1.23
N ASN A 68 -12.76 -14.21 -1.91
CA ASN A 68 -11.87 -13.27 -2.59
C ASN A 68 -10.98 -12.55 -1.58
N VAL A 69 -11.52 -12.14 -0.43
CA VAL A 69 -10.74 -11.40 0.58
C VAL A 69 -9.47 -12.15 1.04
N TYR A 70 -9.51 -13.48 1.13
CA TYR A 70 -8.34 -14.26 1.53
C TYR A 70 -7.24 -14.23 0.46
N GLN A 71 -7.64 -14.18 -0.81
CA GLN A 71 -6.72 -14.02 -1.94
C GLN A 71 -6.11 -12.62 -1.91
N GLU A 72 -6.92 -11.58 -1.70
CA GLU A 72 -6.43 -10.19 -1.60
C GLU A 72 -5.43 -9.99 -0.46
N PHE A 73 -5.67 -10.61 0.71
CA PHE A 73 -4.69 -10.61 1.80
C PHE A 73 -3.37 -11.29 1.39
N ALA A 74 -3.45 -12.40 0.66
CA ALA A 74 -2.27 -13.13 0.19
C ALA A 74 -1.50 -12.31 -0.86
N ASP A 75 -2.19 -11.68 -1.81
CA ASP A 75 -1.59 -10.88 -2.87
C ASP A 75 -0.86 -9.65 -2.30
N VAL A 76 -1.45 -8.96 -1.32
CA VAL A 76 -0.77 -7.89 -0.59
C VAL A 76 0.53 -8.37 0.06
N ILE A 77 0.52 -9.53 0.73
CA ILE A 77 1.73 -10.09 1.38
C ILE A 77 2.79 -10.46 0.34
N ILE A 78 2.39 -11.11 -0.76
CA ILE A 78 3.30 -11.54 -1.82
C ILE A 78 3.95 -10.33 -2.48
N VAL A 79 3.17 -9.32 -2.86
CA VAL A 79 3.70 -8.12 -3.54
C VAL A 79 4.56 -7.29 -2.58
N THR A 80 4.20 -7.21 -1.30
CA THR A 80 5.07 -6.59 -0.27
C THR A 80 6.42 -7.31 -0.17
N THR A 81 6.40 -8.65 -0.19
CA THR A 81 7.63 -9.45 -0.14
C THR A 81 8.49 -9.24 -1.39
N GLN A 82 7.87 -9.19 -2.57
CA GLN A 82 8.57 -8.89 -3.83
C GLN A 82 9.21 -7.50 -3.80
N LEU A 83 8.51 -6.49 -3.27
CA LEU A 83 9.05 -5.14 -3.12
C LEU A 83 10.24 -5.12 -2.16
N ALA A 84 10.15 -5.83 -1.02
CA ALA A 84 11.25 -5.96 -0.08
C ALA A 84 12.50 -6.58 -0.73
N LEU A 85 12.32 -7.65 -1.51
CA LEU A 85 13.40 -8.28 -2.27
C LEU A 85 14.05 -7.31 -3.26
N ALA A 86 13.25 -6.58 -4.05
CA ALA A 86 13.76 -5.60 -5.02
C ALA A 86 14.51 -4.44 -4.32
N ALA A 87 14.06 -4.02 -3.14
CA ALA A 87 14.70 -3.00 -2.34
C ALA A 87 15.95 -3.49 -1.57
N GLY A 88 16.20 -4.81 -1.52
CA GLY A 88 17.29 -5.40 -0.76
C GLY A 88 17.05 -5.40 0.76
N VAL A 89 15.78 -5.50 1.17
CA VAL A 89 15.38 -5.59 2.57
C VAL A 89 15.32 -7.04 3.02
N ASP A 90 16.01 -7.36 4.09
CA ASP A 90 15.82 -8.60 4.85
C ASP A 90 14.51 -8.51 5.64
N LEU A 91 13.44 -9.02 5.05
CA LEU A 91 12.09 -8.89 5.57
C LEU A 91 11.89 -9.65 6.89
N GLU A 92 12.50 -10.84 7.04
CA GLU A 92 12.40 -11.65 8.24
C GLU A 92 13.03 -10.92 9.43
N ARG A 93 14.26 -10.42 9.26
CA ARG A 93 14.93 -9.62 10.28
C ARG A 93 14.11 -8.36 10.61
N ALA A 94 13.66 -7.63 9.60
CA ALA A 94 12.91 -6.39 9.79
C ALA A 94 11.61 -6.60 10.60
N ILE A 95 10.86 -7.67 10.31
CA ILE A 95 9.64 -8.02 11.05
C ILE A 95 9.99 -8.43 12.49
N ASN A 96 10.98 -9.29 12.69
CA ASN A 96 11.38 -9.75 14.02
C ASN A 96 11.83 -8.60 14.93
N ASP A 97 12.66 -7.69 14.42
CA ASP A 97 13.12 -6.51 15.17
C ASP A 97 11.96 -5.56 15.50
N LYS A 98 11.01 -5.40 14.57
CA LYS A 98 9.82 -4.58 14.78
C LYS A 98 8.88 -5.18 15.84
N LEU A 99 8.66 -6.49 15.81
CA LEU A 99 7.83 -7.19 16.80
C LEU A 99 8.39 -7.06 18.21
N LYS A 100 9.69 -7.27 18.40
CA LYS A 100 10.36 -7.04 19.71
C LYS A 100 10.15 -5.63 20.22
N THR A 101 10.32 -4.64 19.34
CA THR A 101 10.13 -3.22 19.69
C THR A 101 8.68 -2.94 20.15
N ILE A 102 7.68 -3.56 19.51
CA ILE A 102 6.27 -3.43 19.88
C ILE A 102 6.00 -4.09 21.24
N GLU A 103 6.52 -5.30 21.45
CA GLU A 103 6.37 -6.01 22.72
C GLU A 103 7.01 -5.26 23.89
N GLU A 104 8.20 -4.71 23.70
CA GLU A 104 8.90 -3.90 24.71
C GLU A 104 8.13 -2.63 25.06
N ARG A 105 7.54 -1.96 24.06
CA ARG A 105 6.69 -0.77 24.29
C ARG A 105 5.49 -1.12 25.16
N HIS A 106 4.78 -2.19 24.83
CA HIS A 106 3.61 -2.61 25.61
C HIS A 106 3.97 -3.09 27.02
N LYS A 107 5.16 -3.67 27.23
CA LYS A 107 5.65 -4.00 28.58
C LYS A 107 5.89 -2.73 29.40
N LYS A 108 6.54 -1.70 28.84
CA LYS A 108 6.79 -0.43 29.54
C LYS A 108 5.48 0.27 29.94
N GLU A 109 4.53 0.39 29.02
CA GLU A 109 3.21 0.99 29.27
C GLU A 109 2.45 0.27 30.41
N LYS A 110 2.53 -1.07 30.46
CA LYS A 110 1.95 -1.86 31.56
C LYS A 110 2.67 -1.67 32.89
N THR A 111 3.99 -1.47 32.87
CA THR A 111 4.77 -1.30 34.10
C THR A 111 4.54 0.08 34.71
N GLU A 112 4.44 1.12 33.88
CA GLU A 112 4.12 2.49 34.31
C GLU A 112 2.70 2.60 34.89
N THR A 113 1.71 1.95 34.27
CA THR A 113 0.33 1.94 34.80
C THR A 113 0.13 1.15 36.10
N THR A 114 1.09 0.30 36.50
CA THR A 114 1.02 -0.47 37.76
C THR A 114 1.75 0.24 38.91
N THR A 115 2.51 1.30 38.63
CA THR A 115 3.30 2.01 39.67
C THR A 115 2.58 3.27 40.20
N ASP A 116 1.44 3.64 39.58
CA ASP A 116 0.57 4.77 39.96
C ASP A 116 -0.74 4.32 40.66
N GLN A 117 -0.80 3.10 41.20
CA GLN A 117 -1.88 2.59 42.07
C GLN A 117 -1.32 2.15 43.43
#